data_AF-A0A1G9YYM9-F1
#
_entry.id   AF-A0A1G9YYM9-F1
#
_cell.length_a   1.000
_cell.length_b   1.000
_cell.length_c   1.000
_cell.angle_alpha   90.00
_cell.angle_beta   90.00
_cell.angle_gamma   90.00
#
_symmetry.space_group_name_H-M   'P 1'
#
loop_
_entity.id
_entity.type
_entity.pdbx_description
1 polymer ?
#
loop_
_entity_poly.entity_id
_entity_poly.type
_entity_poly.pdbx_seq_one_letter_code
_entity_poly.pdbx_strand_id
1 'polypeptide(L)'
;MLVKLNDDEYEKISGRAAAAGLTSASFLALLGIQDVPDSAAPAKLTDVQLRALAAELYAIKRILRGAGTNLNQMAATANTTGEIDPTALLHAARAIKTQPRLDALLDEIRQVFPW
;
A
#
# COMPACT_ATOMS: atom_id res chain seq x y z
N MET A 1 23.36 -18.67 27.22
CA MET A 1 23.95 -17.95 26.06
C MET A 1 24.92 -16.93 26.61
N LEU A 2 26.20 -16.99 26.25
CA LEU A 2 27.22 -16.06 26.73
C LEU A 2 27.65 -15.20 25.53
N VAL A 3 27.30 -13.91 25.55
CA VAL A 3 27.68 -12.95 24.50
C VAL A 3 28.77 -12.07 25.08
N LYS A 4 29.92 -12.02 24.41
CA LYS A 4 31.00 -11.08 24.74
C LYS A 4 30.75 -9.80 23.95
N LEU A 5 30.68 -8.68 24.66
CA LEU A 5 30.53 -7.34 24.10
C LEU A 5 31.78 -6.56 24.47
N ASN A 6 32.26 -5.72 23.56
CA ASN A 6 33.18 -4.66 23.95
C ASN A 6 32.41 -3.52 24.65
N ASP A 7 33.14 -2.57 25.23
CA ASP A 7 32.55 -1.51 26.04
C ASP A 7 31.58 -0.63 25.22
N ASP A 8 31.93 -0.31 23.97
CA ASP A 8 31.09 0.48 23.06
C ASP A 8 29.78 -0.24 22.69
N GLU A 9 29.86 -1.54 22.43
CA GLU A 9 28.70 -2.39 22.14
C GLU A 9 27.81 -2.51 23.37
N TYR A 10 28.41 -2.66 24.55
CA TYR A 10 27.69 -2.72 25.81
C TYR A 10 26.95 -1.42 26.11
N GLU A 11 27.58 -0.26 25.93
CA GLU A 11 26.93 1.05 26.12
C GLU A 11 25.74 1.24 25.16
N LYS A 12 25.92 0.90 23.88
CA LYS A 12 24.84 1.00 22.89
C LYS A 12 23.66 0.07 23.22
N ILE A 13 23.94 -1.16 23.61
CA ILE A 13 22.91 -2.15 23.94
C ILE A 13 22.20 -1.77 25.24
N SER A 14 22.94 -1.35 26.27
CA SER A 14 22.37 -0.96 27.56
C SER A 14 21.53 0.32 27.45
N GLY A 15 21.94 1.30 26.66
CA GLY A 15 21.15 2.51 26.41
C GLY A 15 19.81 2.19 25.72
N ARG A 16 19.82 1.30 24.74
CA ARG A 16 18.59 0.86 24.04
C ARG A 16 17.71 -0.02 24.92
N ALA A 17 18.30 -0.88 25.74
CA ALA A 17 17.59 -1.69 26.71
C ALA A 17 16.90 -0.83 27.77
N ALA A 18 17.59 0.18 28.31
CA ALA A 18 17.04 1.12 29.27
C ALA A 18 15.88 1.95 28.67
N ALA A 19 16.04 2.43 27.43
CA ALA A 19 14.96 3.12 26.72
C ALA A 19 13.72 2.24 26.48
N ALA A 20 13.91 0.92 26.37
CA ALA A 20 12.84 -0.06 26.27
C ALA A 20 12.32 -0.57 27.63
N GLY A 21 12.85 -0.09 28.76
CA GLY A 21 12.48 -0.53 30.11
C GLY A 21 12.93 -1.97 30.43
N LEU A 22 13.95 -2.48 29.75
CA LEU A 22 14.42 -3.86 29.85
C LEU A 22 15.87 -3.92 30.36
N THR A 23 16.26 -5.08 30.88
CA THR A 23 17.69 -5.38 31.10
C THR A 23 18.37 -5.68 29.77
N SER A 24 19.68 -5.45 29.65
CA SER A 24 20.45 -5.76 28.44
C SER A 24 20.30 -7.23 28.00
N ALA A 25 20.22 -8.16 28.95
CA ALA A 25 20.01 -9.58 28.68
C ALA A 25 18.60 -9.86 28.14
N SER A 26 17.56 -9.29 28.75
CA SER A 26 16.17 -9.42 28.28
C SER A 26 15.97 -8.78 26.91
N PHE A 27 16.63 -7.65 26.66
CA PHE A 27 16.60 -6.94 25.39
C PHE A 27 17.26 -7.76 24.27
N LEU A 28 18.44 -8.34 24.52
CA LEU A 28 19.11 -9.22 23.55
C LEU A 28 18.33 -10.51 23.29
N ALA A 29 17.73 -11.11 24.31
CA ALA A 29 16.87 -12.28 24.14
C ALA A 29 15.62 -11.96 23.30
N LEU A 30 14.99 -10.81 23.54
CA LEU A 30 13.84 -10.35 22.76
C LEU A 30 14.21 -10.14 21.29
N LEU A 31 15.34 -9.48 21.02
CA LEU A 31 15.82 -9.26 19.65
C LEU A 31 16.24 -10.56 18.96
N GLY A 32 16.80 -11.52 19.70
CA GLY A 32 17.17 -12.84 19.16
C GLY A 32 15.98 -13.74 18.83
N ILE A 33 14.78 -13.41 19.33
CA ILE A 33 13.51 -14.12 19.04
C ILE A 33 12.72 -13.39 17.95
N GLN A 34 12.98 -12.10 17.71
CA GLN A 34 12.37 -11.40 16.59
C GLN A 34 12.87 -12.01 15.28
N ASP A 35 11.93 -12.43 14.42
CA ASP A 35 12.23 -12.84 13.05
C ASP A 35 13.09 -11.75 12.40
N VAL A 36 14.36 -12.05 12.15
CA VAL A 36 15.26 -11.18 11.40
C VAL A 36 14.62 -11.04 10.01
N PRO A 37 14.13 -9.84 9.63
CA PRO A 37 13.62 -9.64 8.29
C PRO A 37 14.78 -9.89 7.34
N ASP A 38 14.62 -10.87 6.46
CA ASP A 38 15.58 -11.15 5.40
C ASP A 38 15.90 -9.84 4.70
N SER A 39 17.18 -9.44 4.62
CA SER A 39 17.56 -8.13 4.06
C SER A 39 17.24 -8.01 2.56
N ALA A 40 16.77 -9.09 1.95
CA ALA A 40 16.26 -9.17 0.59
C ALA A 40 14.72 -9.16 0.50
N ALA A 41 13.99 -9.23 1.62
CA ALA A 41 12.54 -9.14 1.61
C ALA A 41 12.12 -7.67 1.48
N PRO A 42 11.20 -7.32 0.54
CA PRO A 42 10.66 -5.96 0.46
C PRO A 42 10.08 -5.58 1.82
N ALA A 43 10.37 -4.36 2.27
CA ALA A 43 9.92 -3.85 3.56
C ALA A 43 8.42 -4.13 3.72
N LYS A 44 8.05 -4.98 4.68
CA LYS A 44 6.65 -5.28 4.98
C LYS A 44 5.97 -3.98 5.35
N LEU A 45 4.90 -3.62 4.62
CA LEU A 45 4.08 -2.46 4.94
C LEU A 45 3.63 -2.56 6.39
N THR A 46 3.81 -1.48 7.14
CA THR A 46 3.27 -1.37 8.51
C THR A 46 1.75 -1.41 8.48
N ASP A 47 1.11 -1.80 9.59
CA ASP A 47 -0.36 -1.76 9.75
C ASP A 47 -0.97 -0.39 9.39
N VAL A 48 -0.24 0.69 9.66
CA VAL A 48 -0.66 2.06 9.32
C VAL A 48 -0.65 2.26 7.79
N GLN A 49 0.40 1.81 7.11
CA GLN A 49 0.50 1.88 5.65
C GLN A 49 -0.56 0.99 4.98
N LEU A 50 -0.83 -0.19 5.52
CA LEU A 50 -1.89 -1.08 5.02
C LEU A 50 -3.28 -0.45 5.14
N ARG A 51 -3.58 0.21 6.27
CA ARG A 51 -4.86 0.92 6.46
C ARG A 51 -5.00 2.12 5.52
N ALA A 52 -3.92 2.87 5.31
CA ALA A 52 -3.90 3.98 4.35
C ALA A 52 -4.15 3.48 2.92
N LEU A 53 -3.45 2.43 2.50
CA LEU A 53 -3.65 1.80 1.20
C LEU A 53 -5.09 1.28 1.04
N ALA A 54 -5.64 0.62 2.07
CA ALA A 54 -7.02 0.16 2.05
C ALA A 54 -8.02 1.32 1.89
N ALA A 55 -7.79 2.46 2.56
CA ALA A 55 -8.64 3.65 2.41
C ALA A 55 -8.58 4.22 0.98
N GLU A 56 -7.38 4.29 0.40
CA GLU A 56 -7.20 4.71 -1.00
C GLU A 56 -7.89 3.77 -1.99
N LEU A 57 -7.76 2.45 -1.79
CA LEU A 57 -8.46 1.45 -2.60
C LEU A 57 -9.99 1.57 -2.47
N TYR A 58 -10.51 1.88 -1.28
CA TYR A 58 -11.94 2.14 -1.08
C TYR A 58 -12.40 3.43 -1.79
N ALA A 59 -11.59 4.48 -1.78
CA ALA A 59 -11.88 5.72 -2.51
C ALA A 59 -11.92 5.46 -4.03
N ILE A 60 -10.93 4.72 -4.56
CA ILE A 60 -10.89 4.31 -5.96
C ILE A 60 -12.12 3.46 -6.31
N LYS A 61 -12.47 2.46 -5.49
CA LYS A 61 -13.67 1.63 -5.66
C LYS A 61 -14.95 2.47 -5.75
N ARG A 62 -15.07 3.51 -4.91
CA ARG A 62 -16.22 4.42 -4.92
C ARG A 62 -16.29 5.23 -6.21
N ILE A 63 -15.16 5.74 -6.69
CA ILE A 63 -15.08 6.48 -7.97
C ILE A 63 -15.49 5.57 -9.13
N LEU A 64 -14.97 4.34 -9.18
CA LEU A 64 -15.32 3.36 -10.21
C LEU A 64 -16.81 2.99 -10.20
N ARG A 65 -17.40 2.80 -9.02
CA ARG A 65 -18.85 2.57 -8.89
C ARG A 65 -19.66 3.76 -9.41
N GLY A 66 -19.23 4.98 -9.12
CA GLY A 66 -19.86 6.19 -9.65
C GLY A 66 -19.79 6.26 -11.18
N ALA A 67 -18.61 5.98 -11.75
CA ALA A 67 -18.41 5.92 -13.19
C ALA A 67 -19.32 4.88 -13.87
N GLY A 68 -19.42 3.67 -13.31
CA GLY A 68 -20.31 2.62 -13.82
C GLY A 68 -21.79 2.99 -13.75
N THR A 69 -22.21 3.68 -12.68
CA THR A 69 -23.59 4.18 -12.54
C THR A 69 -23.92 5.21 -13.62
N ASN A 70 -23.01 6.15 -13.86
CA ASN A 70 -23.20 7.17 -14.89
C ASN A 70 -23.25 6.55 -16.29
N LEU A 71 -22.38 5.58 -16.58
CA LEU A 71 -22.40 4.84 -17.85
C LEU A 71 -23.72 4.10 -18.06
N ASN A 72 -24.25 3.44 -17.02
CA ASN A 72 -25.55 2.76 -17.10
C ASN A 72 -26.70 3.75 -17.36
N GLN A 73 -26.68 4.92 -16.73
CA GLN A 73 -27.69 5.96 -16.97
C GLN A 73 -27.61 6.48 -18.41
N MET A 74 -26.40 6.75 -18.90
CA MET A 74 -26.19 7.21 -20.27
C MET A 74 -26.63 6.16 -21.30
N ALA A 75 -26.34 4.88 -21.06
CA ALA A 75 -26.81 3.79 -21.91
C ALA A 75 -28.35 3.66 -21.89
N ALA A 76 -28.98 3.79 -20.71
CA ALA A 76 -30.43 3.77 -20.60
C ALA A 76 -31.08 4.94 -21.35
N THR A 77 -30.54 6.14 -21.24
CA THR A 77 -30.99 7.32 -22.00
C THR A 77 -30.84 7.07 -23.50
N ALA A 78 -29.66 6.65 -23.97
CA ALA A 78 -29.42 6.38 -25.38
C ALA A 78 -30.32 5.29 -25.95
N ASN A 79 -30.58 4.22 -25.18
CA ASN A 79 -31.51 3.16 -25.58
C ASN A 79 -32.97 3.65 -25.65
N THR A 80 -33.34 4.66 -24.86
CA THR A 80 -34.71 5.18 -24.78
C THR A 80 -34.96 6.28 -25.81
N THR A 81 -34.00 7.17 -26.02
CA THR A 81 -34.15 8.37 -26.87
C THR A 81 -33.49 8.22 -28.24
N GLY A 82 -32.59 7.25 -28.41
CA GLY A 82 -31.72 7.13 -29.59
C GLY A 82 -30.58 8.14 -29.62
N GLU A 83 -30.48 9.02 -28.62
CA GLU A 83 -29.48 10.09 -28.57
C GLU A 83 -28.41 9.83 -27.51
N ILE A 84 -27.14 10.02 -27.88
CA ILE A 84 -26.01 9.94 -26.95
C ILE A 84 -25.62 11.35 -26.55
N ASP A 85 -25.58 11.62 -25.24
CA ASP A 85 -25.15 12.90 -24.70
C ASP A 85 -23.71 13.23 -25.19
N PRO A 86 -23.45 14.38 -25.83
CA PRO A 86 -22.11 14.75 -26.28
C PRO A 86 -21.06 14.77 -25.15
N THR A 87 -21.46 15.06 -23.92
CA THR A 87 -20.57 15.03 -22.75
C THR A 87 -20.15 13.60 -22.39
N ALA A 88 -21.00 12.59 -22.66
CA ALA A 88 -20.65 11.18 -22.54
C ALA A 88 -19.41 10.82 -23.37
N LEU A 89 -19.42 11.26 -24.63
CA LEU A 89 -18.36 10.99 -25.59
C LEU A 89 -17.06 11.64 -25.16
N LEU A 90 -17.12 12.86 -24.60
CA LEU A 90 -15.96 13.54 -24.03
C LEU A 90 -15.38 12.81 -22.81
N HIS A 91 -16.23 12.34 -21.90
CA HIS A 91 -15.80 11.57 -20.74
C HIS A 91 -15.22 10.21 -21.13
N ALA A 92 -15.83 9.51 -22.09
CA ALA A 92 -15.31 8.26 -22.64
C ALA A 92 -13.95 8.47 -23.33
N ALA A 93 -13.80 9.50 -24.15
CA ALA A 93 -12.53 9.83 -24.80
C ALA A 93 -11.42 10.13 -23.79
N ARG A 94 -11.73 10.84 -22.70
CA ARG A 94 -10.78 11.07 -21.59
C ARG A 94 -10.41 9.77 -20.88
N ALA A 95 -11.38 8.91 -20.57
CA ALA A 95 -11.12 7.62 -19.92
C ALA A 95 -10.18 6.74 -20.76
N ILE A 96 -10.44 6.62 -22.07
CA ILE A 96 -9.57 5.88 -23.01
C ILE A 96 -8.15 6.47 -23.02
N LYS A 97 -8.01 7.80 -22.97
CA LYS A 97 -6.69 8.45 -22.94
C LYS A 97 -5.93 8.24 -21.63
N THR A 98 -6.63 8.07 -20.52
CA THR A 98 -6.04 7.90 -19.19
C THR A 98 -5.73 6.45 -18.85
N GLN A 99 -6.46 5.49 -19.44
CA GLN A 99 -6.30 4.06 -19.19
C GLN A 99 -4.85 3.56 -19.30
N PRO A 100 -4.06 3.87 -20.34
CA PRO A 100 -2.69 3.35 -20.45
C PRO A 100 -1.75 3.82 -19.34
N ARG A 101 -1.99 5.01 -18.77
CA ARG A 101 -1.20 5.53 -17.63
C ARG A 101 -1.53 4.79 -16.34
N LEU A 102 -2.78 4.36 -16.20
CA LEU A 102 -3.22 3.57 -15.05
C LEU A 102 -2.68 2.15 -15.12
N ASP A 103 -2.68 1.54 -16.31
CA ASP A 103 -2.10 0.22 -16.55
C ASP A 103 -0.59 0.22 -16.27
N ALA A 104 0.14 1.24 -16.74
CA ALA A 104 1.56 1.39 -16.44
C ALA A 104 1.87 1.52 -14.93
N LEU A 105 1.05 2.29 -14.20
CA LEU A 105 1.18 2.41 -12.75
C LEU A 105 0.91 1.07 -12.04
N LEU A 106 -0.08 0.30 -12.50
CA LEU A 106 -0.37 -1.03 -11.96
C LEU A 106 0.77 -2.01 -12.24
N ASP A 107 1.39 -1.94 -13.41
CA ASP A 107 2.56 -2.75 -13.75
C ASP A 107 3.77 -2.40 -12.89
N GLU A 108 4.00 -1.11 -12.61
CA GLU A 108 5.04 -0.64 -11.67
C GLU A 108 4.78 -1.17 -10.25
N ILE A 109 3.54 -1.08 -9.76
CA ILE A 109 3.15 -1.60 -8.44
C ILE A 109 3.36 -3.12 -8.38
N ARG A 110 3.02 -3.86 -9.46
CA ARG A 110 3.20 -5.31 -9.54
C ARG A 110 4.66 -5.73 -9.49
N GLN A 111 5.58 -4.94 -10.05
CA GLN A 111 7.02 -5.21 -9.97
C GLN A 111 7.55 -5.04 -8.54
N VAL A 112 6.99 -4.10 -7.78
CA VAL A 112 7.40 -3.83 -6.39
C VAL A 112 6.74 -4.80 -5.41
N PHE A 113 5.51 -5.22 -5.68
CA PHE A 113 4.73 -6.16 -4.86
C PHE A 113 4.22 -7.32 -5.73
N PRO A 114 5.08 -8.33 -5.99
CA PRO A 114 4.65 -9.53 -6.68
C PRO A 114 3.77 -10.37 -5.74
N TRP A 115 2.46 -10.34 -5.96
CA TRP A 115 1.52 -11.34 -5.47
C TRP A 115 1.24 -12.39 -6.53
#